data_AF-A0A7C7TIK4-F1
#
_entry.id   AF-A0A7C7TIK4-F1
#
_cell.length_a   1.000
_cell.length_b   1.000
_cell.length_c   1.000
_cell.angle_alpha   90.00
_cell.angle_beta   90.00
_cell.angle_gamma   90.00
#
_symmetry.space_group_name_H-M   'P 1'
#
loop_
_entity.id
_entity.type
_entity.pdbx_description
1 polymer ?
#
loop_
_entity_poly.entity_id
_entity_poly.type
_entity_poly.pdbx_seq_one_letter_code
_entity_poly.pdbx_strand_id
1 'polypeptide(L)'
;MEIELQRLLDENACEKLISEYCHLVDFGNASAIADLFTSNGSWTGPGVSMIGQEEIRAGFKRREAVARRQSRHLCTNVLIHVNGDEALGLCYLLNFRHDSSTGIAA
;
A
#
# COMPACT_ATOMS: atom_id res chain seq x y z
N MET A 1 3.67 0.09 30.98
CA MET A 1 4.90 0.61 30.33
C MET A 1 5.38 -0.27 29.17
N GLU A 2 5.84 -1.51 29.37
CA GLU A 2 6.35 -2.34 28.25
C GLU A 2 5.25 -2.70 27.22
N ILE A 3 4.05 -3.08 27.69
CA ILE A 3 2.90 -3.38 26.82
C ILE A 3 2.40 -2.14 26.05
N GLU A 4 2.41 -0.97 26.69
CA GLU A 4 1.97 0.28 26.05
C GLU A 4 2.98 0.76 25.01
N LEU A 5 4.28 0.62 25.30
CA LEU A 5 5.33 0.90 24.35
C LEU A 5 5.25 -0.04 23.15
N GLN A 6 5.07 -1.34 23.38
CA GLN A 6 4.91 -2.32 22.31
C GLN A 6 3.72 -1.95 21.43
N ARG A 7 2.55 -1.63 22.02
CA ARG A 7 1.38 -1.19 21.27
C ARG A 7 1.67 0.04 20.39
N LEU A 8 2.39 1.03 20.89
CA LEU A 8 2.78 2.20 20.10
C LEU A 8 3.74 1.86 18.96
N LEU A 9 4.64 0.90 19.17
CA LEU A 9 5.55 0.40 18.14
C LEU A 9 4.79 -0.36 17.04
N ASP A 10 3.81 -1.18 17.44
CA ASP A 10 2.96 -1.93 16.50
C ASP A 10 2.09 -0.97 15.68
N GLU A 11 1.48 0.03 16.32
CA GLU A 11 0.73 1.09 15.64
C GLU A 11 1.61 1.83 14.63
N ASN A 12 2.83 2.22 15.02
CA ASN A 12 3.77 2.88 14.14
C ASN A 12 4.22 1.99 12.97
N ALA A 13 4.42 0.69 13.21
CA ALA A 13 4.77 -0.27 12.16
C ALA A 13 3.65 -0.38 11.11
N CYS A 14 2.38 -0.40 11.54
CA CYS A 14 1.24 -0.38 10.63
C CYS A 14 1.12 0.94 9.83
N GLU A 15 1.36 2.09 10.46
CA GLU A 15 1.40 3.39 9.74
C GLU A 15 2.52 3.43 8.69
N LYS A 16 3.69 2.88 9.04
CA LYS A 16 4.82 2.76 8.13
C LYS A 16 4.48 1.87 6.94
N LEU A 17 3.78 0.75 7.16
CA LEU A 17 3.33 -0.16 6.09
C LEU A 17 2.47 0.56 5.04
N ILE A 18 1.55 1.43 5.47
CA ILE A 18 0.72 2.26 4.57
C ILE A 18 1.61 3.20 3.74
N SER A 19 2.60 3.82 4.38
CA SER A 19 3.51 4.76 3.74
C SER A 19 4.43 4.07 2.73
N GLU A 20 4.97 2.90 3.06
CA GLU A 20 5.79 2.06 2.17
C GLU A 20 5.00 1.60 0.96
N TYR A 21 3.77 1.12 1.16
CA TYR A 21 2.87 0.75 0.06
C TYR A 21 2.68 1.93 -0.92
N CYS A 22 2.38 3.11 -0.41
CA CYS A 22 2.15 4.30 -1.22
C CYS A 22 3.41 4.71 -1.99
N HIS A 23 4.55 4.70 -1.30
CA HIS A 23 5.85 5.02 -1.88
C HIS A 23 6.18 4.11 -3.08
N LEU A 24 5.98 2.80 -2.94
CA LEU A 24 6.22 1.84 -4.02
C LEU A 24 5.40 2.15 -5.27
N VAL A 25 4.11 2.48 -5.14
CA VAL A 25 3.28 2.86 -6.30
C VAL A 25 3.72 4.20 -6.90
N ASP A 26 3.99 5.18 -6.05
CA ASP A 26 4.23 6.56 -6.47
C ASP A 26 5.56 6.74 -7.20
N PHE A 27 6.52 5.87 -6.92
CA PHE A 27 7.87 5.89 -7.50
C PHE A 27 8.15 4.72 -8.45
N GLY A 28 7.10 4.08 -8.98
CA GLY A 28 7.24 3.16 -10.12
C GLY A 28 7.72 1.75 -9.77
N ASN A 29 7.65 1.34 -8.50
CA ASN A 29 7.99 0.01 -8.02
C ASN A 29 6.76 -0.77 -7.55
N ALA A 30 5.62 -0.57 -8.23
CA ALA A 30 4.33 -1.03 -7.73
C ALA A 30 4.29 -2.55 -7.50
N SER A 31 4.97 -3.36 -8.32
CA SER A 31 4.99 -4.82 -8.15
C SER A 31 5.65 -5.30 -6.85
N ALA A 32 6.51 -4.49 -6.23
CA ALA A 32 7.12 -4.79 -4.94
C ALA A 32 6.14 -4.68 -3.77
N ILE A 33 4.94 -4.12 -3.97
CA ILE A 33 3.86 -4.15 -2.96
C ILE A 33 3.57 -5.57 -2.51
N ALA A 34 3.69 -6.56 -3.41
CA ALA A 34 3.45 -7.95 -3.07
C ALA A 34 4.34 -8.45 -1.92
N ASP A 35 5.52 -7.87 -1.74
CA ASP A 35 6.45 -8.23 -0.67
C ASP A 35 6.01 -7.74 0.72
N LEU A 36 5.04 -6.81 0.77
CA LEU A 36 4.40 -6.33 2.01
C LEU A 36 3.29 -7.25 2.51
N PHE A 37 2.85 -8.22 1.69
CA PHE A 37 1.78 -9.15 2.04
C PHE A 37 2.34 -10.45 2.61
N THR A 38 1.60 -11.10 3.49
CA THR A 38 1.83 -12.52 3.83
C THR A 38 1.64 -13.40 2.58
N SER A 39 2.16 -14.62 2.61
CA SER A 39 2.07 -15.56 1.47
C SER A 39 0.64 -15.82 1.00
N ASN A 40 -0.33 -15.79 1.91
CA ASN A 40 -1.76 -15.97 1.66
C ASN A 40 -2.57 -14.65 1.77
N GLY A 41 -1.91 -13.50 1.84
CA GLY A 41 -2.57 -12.19 1.94
C GLY A 41 -3.41 -11.89 0.69
N SER A 42 -4.42 -11.03 0.84
CA SER A 42 -5.29 -10.66 -0.27
C SER A 42 -5.36 -9.15 -0.47
N TRP A 43 -5.48 -8.74 -1.73
CA TRP A 43 -5.75 -7.37 -2.09
C TRP A 43 -7.10 -7.30 -2.81
N THR A 44 -7.99 -6.45 -2.31
CA THR A 44 -9.33 -6.26 -2.89
C THR A 44 -9.56 -4.79 -3.20
N GLY A 45 -10.06 -4.51 -4.40
CA GLY A 45 -10.50 -3.19 -4.84
C GLY A 45 -11.76 -3.28 -5.70
N PRO A 46 -12.26 -2.16 -6.26
CA PRO A 46 -13.46 -2.17 -7.09
C PRO A 46 -13.35 -3.14 -8.27
N GLY A 47 -14.10 -4.25 -8.22
CA GLY A 47 -14.16 -5.26 -9.30
C GLY A 47 -12.92 -6.13 -9.44
N VAL A 48 -11.99 -6.13 -8.47
CA VAL A 48 -10.75 -6.90 -8.53
C VAL A 48 -10.42 -7.48 -7.16
N SER A 49 -10.03 -8.76 -7.15
CA SER A 49 -9.49 -9.47 -6.00
C SER A 49 -8.26 -10.23 -6.45
N MET A 50 -7.22 -10.22 -5.63
CA MET A 50 -5.95 -10.92 -5.87
C MET A 50 -5.56 -11.63 -4.59
N ILE A 51 -5.28 -12.92 -4.66
CA ILE A 51 -5.00 -13.77 -3.50
C ILE A 51 -3.57 -14.32 -3.63
N GLY A 52 -2.79 -14.11 -2.57
CA GLY A 52 -1.38 -14.48 -2.51
C GLY A 52 -0.48 -13.51 -3.25
N GLN A 53 0.80 -13.54 -2.87
CA GLN A 53 1.81 -12.60 -3.36
C GLN A 53 1.97 -12.65 -4.89
N GLU A 54 1.83 -13.81 -5.53
CA GLU A 54 2.00 -13.97 -6.97
C GLU A 54 0.93 -13.22 -7.78
N GLU A 55 -0.35 -13.38 -7.41
CA GLU A 55 -1.45 -12.68 -8.08
C GLU A 55 -1.36 -11.17 -7.85
N ILE A 56 -1.06 -10.76 -6.61
CA ILE A 56 -0.84 -9.36 -6.25
C ILE A 56 0.29 -8.77 -7.09
N ARG A 57 1.43 -9.46 -7.20
CA ARG A 57 2.57 -9.02 -8.00
C ARG A 57 2.20 -8.88 -9.47
N ALA A 58 1.49 -9.86 -10.04
CA ALA A 58 1.03 -9.81 -11.42
C ALA A 58 0.07 -8.64 -11.68
N GLY A 59 -0.80 -8.34 -10.72
CA GLY A 59 -1.69 -7.17 -10.78
C GLY A 59 -0.95 -5.84 -10.76
N PHE A 60 -0.06 -5.67 -9.79
CA PHE A 60 0.71 -4.44 -9.67
C PHE A 60 1.76 -4.25 -10.77
N LYS A 61 2.28 -5.32 -11.38
CA LYS A 61 3.08 -5.22 -12.63
C LYS A 61 2.33 -4.50 -13.74
N ARG A 62 1.01 -4.72 -13.87
CA ARG A 62 0.19 -3.98 -14.86
C ARG A 62 0.11 -2.49 -14.53
N ARG A 63 0.03 -2.13 -13.24
CA ARG A 63 0.08 -0.73 -12.79
C ARG A 63 1.45 -0.12 -13.04
N GLU A 64 2.51 -0.85 -12.73
CA GLU A 64 3.91 -0.44 -12.90
C GLU A 64 4.22 -0.11 -14.36
N ALA A 65 3.73 -0.94 -15.29
CA ALA A 65 3.90 -0.76 -16.73
C ALA A 65 3.23 0.52 -17.30
N VAL A 66 2.36 1.20 -16.55
CA VAL A 66 1.71 2.46 -16.98
C VAL A 66 2.67 3.64 -16.78
N ALA A 67 3.73 3.70 -17.59
CA ALA A 67 4.79 4.72 -17.51
C ALA A 67 4.27 6.16 -17.72
N ARG A 68 3.15 6.32 -18.43
CA ARG A 68 2.54 7.63 -18.69
C ARG A 68 1.84 8.24 -17.47
N ARG A 69 1.67 7.48 -16.37
CA ARG A 69 0.87 7.89 -15.21
C ARG A 69 1.70 7.95 -13.94
N GLN A 70 1.79 9.15 -13.38
CA GLN A 70 2.29 9.37 -12.03
C GLN A 70 1.12 9.45 -11.04
N SER A 71 1.33 8.90 -9.84
CA SER A 71 0.40 9.02 -8.73
C SER A 71 1.12 9.61 -7.51
N ARG A 72 0.36 10.31 -6.67
CA ARG A 72 0.75 10.67 -5.31
C ARG A 72 -0.39 10.31 -4.38
N HIS A 73 -0.14 9.36 -3.50
CA HIS A 73 -1.10 8.97 -2.48
C HIS A 73 -0.87 9.79 -1.22
N LEU A 74 -1.94 10.38 -0.72
CA LEU A 74 -1.98 11.02 0.58
C LEU A 74 -2.95 10.22 1.45
N CYS A 75 -2.40 9.53 2.44
CA CYS A 75 -3.16 8.81 3.45
C CYS A 75 -3.23 9.66 4.72
N THR A 76 -4.44 10.03 5.15
CA THR A 76 -4.67 10.77 6.40
C THR A 76 -5.65 10.02 7.29
N ASN A 77 -5.88 10.52 8.51
CA ASN A 77 -6.85 9.94 9.44
C ASN A 77 -6.56 8.45 9.68
N VAL A 78 -5.28 8.12 9.88
CA VAL A 78 -4.87 6.74 10.11
C VAL A 78 -5.36 6.31 11.49
N LEU A 79 -6.07 5.19 11.51
CA LEU A 79 -6.62 4.57 12.71
C LEU A 79 -6.12 3.14 12.73
N ILE A 80 -5.32 2.79 13.74
CA ILE A 80 -4.82 1.45 13.96
C ILE A 80 -5.41 0.91 15.26
N HIS A 81 -5.95 -0.31 15.20
CA HIS A 81 -6.43 -1.06 16.36
C HIS A 81 -5.62 -2.34 16.49
N VAL A 82 -4.72 -2.38 17.46
CA VAL A 82 -3.88 -3.55 17.77
C VAL A 82 -4.61 -4.47 18.75
N ASN A 83 -4.62 -5.77 18.45
CA ASN A 83 -5.20 -6.83 19.27
C ASN A 83 -4.25 -8.04 19.30
N GLY A 84 -3.36 -8.08 20.29
CA GLY A 84 -2.33 -9.10 20.37
C GLY A 84 -1.32 -8.94 19.23
N ASP A 85 -1.20 -9.97 18.39
CA ASP A 85 -0.28 -10.02 17.23
C ASP A 85 -0.95 -9.60 15.91
N GLU A 86 -2.21 -9.14 15.97
CA GLU A 86 -2.97 -8.68 14.82
C GLU A 86 -3.31 -7.20 14.96
N ALA A 87 -3.43 -6.50 13.83
CA ALA A 87 -3.88 -5.12 13.80
C ALA A 87 -4.84 -4.87 12.65
N LEU A 88 -5.88 -4.08 12.90
CA LEU A 88 -6.77 -3.54 11.88
C LEU A 88 -6.43 -2.07 11.64
N GLY A 89 -6.01 -1.76 10.41
CA GLY A 89 -5.69 -0.40 9.98
C GLY A 89 -6.72 0.16 9.02
N LEU A 90 -7.02 1.46 9.16
CA LEU A 90 -7.83 2.23 8.23
C LEU A 90 -7.17 3.59 8.00
N CYS A 91 -7.25 4.10 6.77
CA CYS A 91 -6.87 5.47 6.45
C CYS A 91 -7.79 6.04 5.38
N TYR A 92 -7.83 7.37 5.28
CA TYR A 92 -8.54 8.07 4.22
C TYR A 92 -7.54 8.37 3.10
N LEU A 93 -7.83 7.89 1.89
CA LEU A 93 -6.92 7.98 0.76
C LEU A 93 -7.37 9.07 -0.22
N LEU A 94 -6.48 10.02 -0.48
CA LEU A 94 -6.53 10.90 -1.65
C LEU A 94 -5.47 10.46 -2.65
N ASN A 95 -5.84 10.37 -3.93
CA ASN A 95 -4.93 9.97 -5.00
C ASN A 95 -4.88 11.04 -6.07
N PHE A 96 -3.79 11.81 -6.08
CA PHE A 96 -3.50 12.77 -7.14
C PHE A 96 -2.86 12.02 -8.31
N ARG A 97 -3.40 12.22 -9.51
CA ARG A 97 -2.90 11.55 -10.71
C ARG A 97 -2.60 12.55 -11.80
N HIS A 98 -1.44 12.38 -12.41
CA HIS A 98 -1.06 13.09 -13.62
C HIS A 98 -0.75 12.09 -14.73
N ASP A 99 -1.35 12.35 -15.89
CA ASP A 99 -1.12 11.61 -17.11
C ASP A 99 -0.31 12.48 -18.06
N SER A 100 0.92 12.07 -18.36
CA SER A 100 1.78 12.78 -19.28
C SER A 100 1.27 12.69 -20.72
N SER A 101 1.29 13.83 -21.41
CA SER A 101 1.00 13.92 -22.85
C SER A 101 2.17 13.48 -23.73
N THR A 102 3.39 13.38 -23.18
CA THR A 102 4.60 12.96 -23.90
C THR A 102 4.94 11.48 -23.71
N GLY A 103 4.12 10.75 -22.94
CA GLY A 103 4.18 9.30 -22.80
C GLY A 103 4.89 8.77 -21.54
N ILE A 104 5.75 9.58 -20.91
CA ILE A 104 6.37 9.26 -19.61
C ILE A 104 6.04 10.38 -18.64
N ALA A 105 5.48 10.05 -17.48
CA ALA A 105 5.28 11.00 -16.40
C ALA A 105 6.57 11.14 -15.59
N ALA A 106 7.00 12.38 -15.37
CA ALA A 106 8.13 12.74 -14.51
C ALA A 106 7.64 12.97 -13.08
#